data_AF-A0A9E5R1M0-F1
#
_entry.id   AF-A0A9E5R1M0-F1
#
_cell.length_a   1.000
_cell.length_b   1.000
_cell.length_c   1.000
_cell.angle_alpha   90.00
_cell.angle_beta   90.00
_cell.angle_gamma   90.00
#
_symmetry.space_group_name_H-M   'P 1'
#
loop_
_entity.id
_entity.type
_entity.pdbx_description
1 polymer ?
#
loop_
_entity_poly.entity_id
_entity_poly.type
_entity_poly.pdbx_seq_one_letter_code
_entity_poly.pdbx_strand_id
1 'polypeptide(L)' 'MQLMDALGVRRGDLIAFTGAGGKTSALRRLSQELHVAGWRVLVTTTTRMAETELRYFPQSVPLGAIASPQALSQL' A
#
# COMPACT_ATOMS: atom_id res chain seq x y z
N MET A 1 -2.09 -10.47 -16.76
CA MET A 1 -2.88 -9.23 -16.54
C MET A 1 -2.50 -8.64 -15.20
N GLN A 2 -2.00 -7.40 -15.16
CA GLN A 2 -1.67 -6.72 -13.91
C GLN A 2 -2.94 -6.12 -13.29
N LEU A 3 -3.01 -6.09 -11.97
CA LEU A 3 -4.11 -5.48 -11.24
C LEU A 3 -4.14 -3.96 -11.45
N MET A 4 -2.98 -3.30 -11.57
CA MET A 4 -2.91 -1.86 -11.89
C MET A 4 -3.61 -1.50 -13.21
N ASP A 5 -3.47 -2.35 -14.24
CA ASP A 5 -4.09 -2.14 -15.55
C ASP A 5 -5.61 -2.36 -15.47
N ALA A 6 -6.04 -3.44 -14.80
CA ALA A 6 -7.44 -3.79 -14.65
C ALA A 6 -8.23 -2.73 -13.87
N LEU A 7 -7.59 -2.06 -12.90
CA LEU A 7 -8.18 -0.98 -12.12
C LEU A 7 -7.98 0.41 -12.74
N GLY A 8 -7.22 0.51 -13.84
CA GLY A 8 -6.94 1.78 -14.50
C GLY A 8 -6.18 2.79 -13.64
N VAL A 9 -5.26 2.31 -12.80
CA VAL A 9 -4.57 3.12 -11.78
C VAL A 9 -3.67 4.18 -12.41
N ARG A 10 -3.75 5.40 -11.88
CA ARG A 10 -2.94 6.57 -12.28
C ARG A 10 -2.13 7.10 -11.10
N ARG A 11 -1.04 7.82 -11.42
CA ARG A 11 -0.22 8.46 -10.38
C ARG A 11 -1.02 9.53 -9.66
N GLY A 12 -1.01 9.50 -8.33
CA GLY A 12 -1.77 10.41 -7.48
C GLY A 12 -3.14 9.89 -7.06
N ASP A 13 -3.56 8.72 -7.56
CA ASP A 13 -4.84 8.12 -7.16
C ASP A 13 -4.84 7.72 -5.67
N LEU A 14 -5.99 7.92 -5.03
CA LEU A 14 -6.32 7.34 -3.73
C LEU A 14 -7.22 6.12 -3.95
N ILE A 15 -6.75 4.94 -3.54
CA ILE A 15 -7.45 3.67 -3.77
C ILE A 15 -7.83 3.05 -2.44
N ALA A 16 -9.12 2.70 -2.28
CA ALA A 16 -9.64 2.03 -1.09
C ALA A 16 -10.29 0.69 -1.47
N PHE A 17 -9.76 -0.42 -0.94
CA PHE A 17 -10.36 -1.74 -1.10
C PHE A 17 -11.42 -2.00 -0.02
N THR A 18 -12.65 -2.28 -0.43
CA THR A 18 -13.79 -2.55 0.45
C THR A 18 -14.37 -3.96 0.20
N GLY A 19 -15.22 -4.47 1.09
CA GLY A 19 -15.89 -5.78 0.94
C GLY A 19 -15.37 -6.87 1.88
N ALA A 20 -15.93 -8.09 1.77
CA ALA A 20 -15.71 -9.17 2.74
C ALA A 20 -14.33 -9.86 2.60
N GLY A 21 -13.85 -10.10 1.38
CA GLY A 21 -12.67 -10.93 1.11
C GLY A 21 -11.65 -10.29 0.17
N GLY A 22 -10.41 -10.80 0.19
CA GLY A 22 -9.38 -10.48 -0.81
C GLY A 22 -8.69 -9.11 -0.68
N LYS A 23 -9.13 -8.22 0.22
CA LYS A 23 -8.59 -6.85 0.38
C LYS A 23 -7.08 -6.83 0.60
N THR A 24 -6.57 -7.57 1.58
CA THR A 24 -5.13 -7.63 1.89
C THR A 24 -4.33 -8.17 0.71
N SER A 25 -4.84 -9.21 0.05
CA SER A 25 -4.20 -9.79 -1.14
C SER A 25 -4.16 -8.80 -2.32
N ALA A 26 -5.26 -8.08 -2.57
CA ALA A 26 -5.35 -7.07 -3.62
C ALA A 26 -4.41 -5.88 -3.32
N LEU A 27 -4.42 -5.40 -2.07
CA LEU A 27 -3.55 -4.33 -1.59
C LEU A 27 -2.07 -4.70 -1.72
N ARG A 28 -1.68 -5.90 -1.26
CA ARG A 28 -0.30 -6.40 -1.40
C ARG A 28 0.08 -6.51 -2.88
N ARG A 29 -0.74 -7.16 -3.70
CA ARG A 29 -0.45 -7.36 -5.12
C ARG A 29 -0.30 -6.02 -5.86
N LEU A 30 -1.25 -5.11 -5.68
CA LEU A 30 -1.21 -3.80 -6.32
C LEU A 30 0.03 -3.02 -5.86
N SER A 31 0.33 -3.01 -4.56
CA SER A 31 1.51 -2.30 -4.05
C SER A 31 2.82 -2.82 -4.65
N GLN A 32 2.93 -4.13 -4.86
CA GLN A 32 4.10 -4.75 -5.48
C GLN A 32 4.21 -4.39 -6.97
N GLU A 33 3.11 -4.46 -7.72
CA GLU A 33 3.08 -4.07 -9.14
C GLU A 33 3.50 -2.60 -9.33
N LEU A 34 2.94 -1.70 -8.51
CA LEU A 34 3.29 -0.28 -8.55
C LEU A 34 4.74 -0.01 -8.11
N HIS A 35 5.23 -0.71 -7.09
CA HIS A 35 6.63 -0.60 -6.66
C HIS A 35 7.60 -1.05 -7.77
N VAL A 36 7.34 -2.18 -8.42
CA VAL A 36 8.12 -2.68 -9.56
C VAL A 36 8.09 -1.70 -10.74
N ALA A 37 6.97 -0.99 -10.94
CA ALA A 37 6.85 0.08 -11.92
C ALA A 37 7.60 1.38 -11.54
N GLY A 38 8.30 1.41 -10.40
CA GLY A 38 9.05 2.56 -9.90
C GLY A 38 8.19 3.66 -9.29
N TRP A 39 7.00 3.31 -8.80
CA TRP A 39 6.11 4.28 -8.15
C TRP A 39 6.38 4.29 -6.65
N ARG A 40 6.23 5.49 -6.07
CA ARG A 40 6.21 5.67 -4.62
C ARG A 40 4.78 5.46 -4.14
N VAL A 41 4.58 4.47 -3.27
CA VAL A 41 3.26 4.03 -2.83
C VAL A 41 3.21 4.07 -1.31
N LEU A 42 2.19 4.73 -0.77
CA LEU A 42 1.86 4.65 0.64
C LEU A 42 0.68 3.68 0.81
N VAL A 43 0.85 2.71 1.71
CA VAL A 43 -0.18 1.72 2.02
C VAL A 43 -0.61 1.91 3.47
N THR A 44 -1.91 2.06 3.67
CA THR A 44 -2.53 2.15 5.00
C THR A 44 -3.75 1.26 5.05
N THR A 45 -4.12 0.80 6.23
CA THR A 45 -5.37 0.06 6.46
C THR A 45 -6.00 0.52 7.77
N THR A 46 -7.33 0.43 7.85
CA THR A 46 -8.09 0.75 9.07
C THR A 46 -7.97 -0.35 10.13
N THR A 47 -7.54 -1.55 9.75
CA THR A 47 -7.31 -2.69 10.65
C THR A 47 -5.83 -2.93 10.84
N ARG A 48 -5.41 -3.35 12.06
CA ARG A 48 -4.02 -3.80 12.27
C ARG A 48 -3.68 -4.91 11.27
N MET A 49 -2.61 -4.73 10.50
CA MET A 49 -2.01 -5.82 9.73
C MET A 49 -1.25 -6.72 10.71
N ALA A 50 -1.40 -8.02 10.57
CA ALA A 50 -0.54 -8.96 11.27
C ALA A 50 0.92 -8.72 10.86
N GLU A 51 1.86 -8.96 11.77
CA GLU A 51 3.29 -8.80 11.51
C GLU A 51 3.76 -9.65 10.31
N THR A 52 3.13 -10.81 10.15
CA THR A 52 3.30 -11.71 9.00
C THR A 52 2.87 -11.13 7.66
N GLU A 53 2.06 -10.07 7.63
CA GLU A 53 1.71 -9.37 6.40
C GLU A 53 2.66 -8.19 6.14
N LEU A 54 3.21 -7.58 7.20
CA LEU A 54 4.12 -6.44 7.08
C LEU A 54 5.42 -6.78 6.35
N ARG A 55 5.90 -8.03 6.48
CA ARG A 55 7.08 -8.55 5.78
C ARG A 55 7.01 -8.50 4.24
N TYR A 56 5.83 -8.27 3.66
CA TYR A 56 5.69 -8.09 2.22
C TYR A 56 5.97 -6.67 1.74
N PHE A 57 6.15 -5.72 2.67
CA PHE A 57 6.46 -4.33 2.37
C PHE A 57 7.92 -4.03 2.73
N PRO A 58 8.65 -3.28 1.89
CA PRO A 58 10.07 -3.00 2.12
C PRO A 58 10.29 -2.13 3.38
N GLN A 59 9.30 -1.32 3.74
CA GLN A 59 9.30 -0.49 4.93
C GLN A 59 7.90 -0.55 5.56
N SER A 60 7.86 -0.58 6.89
CA SER A 60 6.63 -0.44 7.67
C SER A 60 6.91 0.46 8.86
N VAL A 61 5.98 1.37 9.16
CA VAL A 61 6.13 2.33 10.25
C VAL A 61 4.87 2.29 11.12
N PRO A 62 5.00 2.15 12.45
CA PRO A 62 3.84 2.20 13.34
C PRO A 62 3.11 3.54 13.26
N LEU A 63 1.79 3.49 13.39
CA LEU A 63 1.00 4.71 13.51
C LEU A 63 1.46 5.50 14.75
N GLY A 64 1.77 6.78 14.58
CA GLY A 64 2.32 7.65 15.64
C GLY A 64 3.85 7.71 15.73
N ALA A 65 4.58 6.83 15.03
CA ALA A 65 6.04 6.93 14.94
C ALA A 65 6.52 8.02 13.97
N ILE A 66 5.61 8.58 13.15
CA ILE A 66 5.90 9.65 12.20
C ILE A 66 5.37 10.97 12.75
N ALA A 67 6.26 11.93 12.95
CA ALA A 67 5.93 13.24 13.51
C ALA A 67 5.17 14.16 12.53
N SER A 68 5.31 13.95 11.21
CA SER A 68 4.61 14.75 10.18
C SER A 68 4.50 14.00 8.84
N PRO A 69 3.51 14.30 7.99
CA PRO A 69 3.42 13.74 6.64
C PRO A 69 4.66 14.00 5.79
N GLN A 70 5.37 15.11 6.01
CA GLN A 70 6.60 15.45 5.29
C GLN A 70 7.74 14.46 5.59
N ALA A 71 7.76 13.88 6.79
CA ALA A 71 8.75 12.86 7.15
C ALA A 71 8.61 11.58 6.31
N LEU A 72 7.41 11.27 5.79
CA LEU A 72 7.23 10.16 4.84
C LEU A 72 7.96 10.38 3.51
N SER A 73 8.28 11.62 3.14
CA SER A 73 9.00 11.92 1.89
C SER A 73 10.48 11.60 1.95
N GLN A 74 11.02 11.32 3.15
CA GLN A 74 12.43 11.00 3.38
C GLN A 74 12.69 9.49 3.56
N LEU A 75 11.63 8.68 3.53
CA LEU A 75 11.68 7.22 3.56
C LEU A 75 11.79 6.63 2.15
#